data_AF-A0A183FJR9-F1
#
_entry.id   AF-A0A183FJR9-F1
#
_cell.length_a   1.000
_cell.length_b   1.000
_cell.length_c   1.000
_cell.angle_alpha   90.00
_cell.angle_beta   90.00
_cell.angle_gamma   90.00
#
_symmetry.space_group_name_H-M   'P 1'
#
loop_
_entity.id
_entity.type
_entity.pdbx_description
1 polymer ?
#
loop_
_entity_poly.entity_id
_entity_poly.type
_entity_poly.pdbx_seq_one_letter_code
_entity_poly.pdbx_strand_id
1 'polypeptide(L)'
;LDRPPIYVLDTPGVLSPSTRNVDEVMKLALCDLILESATNPRYVADYLLTGDFSYTKHLEIPGGPTDDIDKLLLRICSEKDWRTRCLTGLSYEERWDFDRAITAFIQLFRKSVISDCCLDKELLRRYM
;
A
#
# COMPACT_ATOMS: atom_id res chain seq x y z
N LEU A 1 44.56 2.15 -19.99
CA LEU A 1 43.13 2.23 -19.60
C LEU A 1 42.94 2.11 -18.07
N ASP A 2 44.00 2.26 -17.25
CA ASP A 2 43.99 1.79 -15.84
C ASP A 2 43.45 2.77 -14.79
N ARG A 3 42.78 3.86 -15.18
CA ARG A 3 42.21 4.83 -14.25
C ARG A 3 40.88 5.35 -14.76
N PRO A 4 39.74 4.79 -14.31
CA PRO A 4 38.44 5.30 -14.71
C PRO A 4 38.27 6.76 -14.24
N PRO A 5 37.52 7.60 -14.97
CA PRO A 5 37.27 8.98 -14.58
C PRO A 5 36.32 9.09 -13.37
N ILE A 6 35.64 8.01 -13.02
CA ILE A 6 34.65 7.96 -11.95
C ILE A 6 34.99 6.79 -11.04
N TYR A 7 35.02 7.09 -9.74
CA TYR A 7 35.12 6.13 -8.66
C TYR A 7 33.84 6.24 -7.84
N VAL A 8 33.22 5.10 -7.54
CA VAL A 8 31.98 5.04 -6.75
C VAL A 8 32.30 4.40 -5.41
N LEU A 9 31.84 5.03 -4.34
CA LEU A 9 31.87 4.43 -3.02
C LEU A 9 30.63 3.54 -2.87
N ASP A 10 30.85 2.25 -2.62
CA ASP A 10 29.79 1.23 -2.54
C ASP A 10 28.98 1.28 -1.23
N THR A 11 29.40 2.12 -0.27
CA THR A 11 28.62 2.39 0.95
C THR A 11 27.86 3.72 0.78
N PRO A 12 26.55 3.68 0.47
CA PRO A 12 25.77 4.92 0.41
C PRO A 12 25.63 5.53 1.81
N GLY A 13 25.49 6.86 1.87
CA GLY A 13 25.08 7.53 3.11
C GLY A 13 23.61 7.26 3.40
N VAL A 14 23.29 6.88 4.63
CA VAL A 14 21.90 6.64 5.07
C VAL A 14 21.36 7.89 5.77
N LEU A 15 20.27 8.45 5.23
CA LEU A 15 19.58 9.62 5.79
C LEU A 15 18.14 9.24 6.15
N SER A 16 17.63 9.82 7.24
CA SER A 16 16.21 9.67 7.58
C SER A 16 15.34 10.52 6.64
N PRO A 17 14.19 10.01 6.18
CA PRO A 17 13.29 10.78 5.32
C PRO A 17 12.70 11.98 6.06
N SER A 18 12.48 13.08 5.34
CA SER A 18 11.72 14.23 5.85
C SER A 18 10.23 13.86 5.88
N THR A 19 9.56 14.13 6.99
CA THR A 19 8.11 13.89 7.15
C THR A 19 7.44 15.14 7.72
N ARG A 20 6.89 15.98 6.85
CA ARG A 20 6.31 17.28 7.23
C ARG A 20 4.82 17.20 7.47
N ASN A 21 4.15 16.25 6.83
CA ASN A 21 2.71 16.07 6.87
C ASN A 21 2.35 14.59 6.72
N VAL A 22 1.07 14.28 6.94
CA VAL A 22 0.55 12.90 6.89
C VAL A 22 0.60 12.33 5.47
N ASP A 23 0.37 13.16 4.44
CA ASP A 23 0.41 12.74 3.04
C ASP A 23 1.78 12.17 2.66
N GLU A 24 2.88 12.88 2.99
CA GLU A 24 4.25 12.42 2.78
C GLU A 24 4.52 11.08 3.48
N VAL A 25 4.03 10.92 4.72
CA VAL A 25 4.19 9.67 5.48
C VAL A 25 3.44 8.51 4.83
N MET A 26 2.22 8.74 4.35
CA MET A 26 1.43 7.71 3.67
C MET A 26 2.07 7.27 2.37
N LYS A 27 2.62 8.22 1.59
CA LYS A 27 3.38 7.90 0.37
C LYS A 27 4.61 7.04 0.67
N LEU A 28 5.38 7.41 1.69
CA LEU A 28 6.53 6.62 2.14
C LEU A 28 6.11 5.21 2.62
N ALA A 29 5.01 5.11 3.38
CA ALA A 29 4.49 3.83 3.86
C ALA A 29 4.03 2.93 2.70
N LEU A 30 3.31 3.50 1.74
CA LEU A 30 2.81 2.77 0.57
C LEU A 30 3.96 2.22 -0.28
N CYS A 31 5.04 2.99 -0.43
CA CYS A 31 6.29 2.61 -1.10
C CYS A 31 7.24 1.72 -0.28
N ASP A 32 6.88 1.34 0.95
CA ASP A 32 7.73 0.53 1.85
C ASP A 32 9.07 1.19 2.24
N LEU A 33 9.09 2.52 2.35
CA LEU A 33 10.29 3.32 2.64
C LEU A 33 10.43 3.69 4.12
N ILE A 34 9.46 3.32 4.95
CA ILE A 34 9.48 3.47 6.41
C ILE A 34 9.01 2.18 7.07
N LEU A 35 9.32 2.01 8.35
CA LEU A 35 8.93 0.83 9.12
C LEU A 35 7.40 0.69 9.16
N GLU A 36 6.90 -0.54 9.04
CA GLU A 36 5.45 -0.83 9.14
C GLU A 36 4.87 -0.33 10.47
N SER A 37 5.63 -0.42 11.57
CA SER A 37 5.19 0.08 12.88
C SER A 37 5.02 1.60 12.96
N ALA A 38 5.51 2.36 11.98
CA ALA A 38 5.35 3.81 11.93
C ALA A 38 3.94 4.24 11.48
N THR A 39 3.15 3.32 10.90
CA THR A 39 1.80 3.62 10.41
C THR A 39 0.85 2.45 10.68
N ASN A 40 -0.45 2.67 10.54
CA ASN A 40 -1.41 1.56 10.53
C ASN A 40 -1.63 1.13 9.07
N PRO A 41 -1.36 -0.14 8.69
CA PRO A 41 -1.55 -0.63 7.32
C PRO A 41 -2.96 -0.37 6.78
N ARG A 42 -3.96 -0.35 7.65
CA ARG A 42 -5.34 -0.05 7.26
C ARG A 42 -5.50 1.37 6.73
N TYR A 43 -4.84 2.37 7.33
CA TYR A 43 -4.87 3.74 6.84
C TYR A 43 -4.08 3.90 5.54
N VAL A 44 -3.00 3.13 5.36
CA VAL A 44 -2.23 3.09 4.11
C VAL A 44 -3.08 2.52 2.97
N ALA A 45 -3.84 1.45 3.25
CA ALA A 45 -4.79 0.88 2.30
C ALA A 45 -5.93 1.86 1.96
N ASP A 46 -6.49 2.55 2.96
CA ASP A 46 -7.52 3.58 2.72
C ASP A 46 -6.96 4.76 1.90
N TYR A 47 -5.73 5.20 2.18
CA TYR A 47 -5.04 6.20 1.37
C TYR A 47 -4.90 5.75 -0.10
N LEU A 48 -4.45 4.51 -0.33
CA LEU A 48 -4.36 3.93 -1.67
C LEU A 48 -5.72 3.92 -2.41
N LEU A 49 -6.81 3.66 -1.69
CA LEU A 49 -8.17 3.64 -2.25
C LEU A 49 -8.58 4.98 -2.88
N THR A 50 -8.09 6.10 -2.34
CA THR A 50 -8.41 7.45 -2.85
C THR A 50 -7.69 7.82 -4.15
N GLY A 51 -6.61 7.10 -4.51
CA GLY A 51 -5.69 7.50 -5.57
C GLY A 51 -5.96 6.91 -6.97
N ASP A 52 -6.50 5.69 -7.06
CA ASP A 52 -6.74 5.00 -8.33
C ASP A 52 -7.90 3.99 -8.20
N PHE A 53 -8.77 3.90 -9.23
CA PHE A 53 -9.84 2.89 -9.32
C PHE A 53 -9.46 1.67 -10.17
N SER A 54 -8.25 1.66 -10.76
CA SER A 54 -7.77 0.56 -11.60
C SER A 54 -7.67 -0.78 -10.85
N TYR A 55 -7.63 -0.76 -9.51
CA TYR A 55 -7.70 -1.96 -8.67
C TYR A 55 -8.91 -2.84 -9.00
N THR A 56 -10.03 -2.25 -9.42
CA THR A 56 -11.27 -3.00 -9.76
C THR A 56 -11.03 -4.01 -10.88
N LYS A 57 -10.14 -3.69 -11.84
CA LYS A 57 -9.78 -4.58 -12.94
C LYS A 57 -8.92 -5.76 -12.49
N HIS A 58 -8.14 -5.57 -11.42
CA HIS A 58 -7.14 -6.54 -10.97
C HIS A 58 -7.61 -7.41 -9.83
N LEU A 59 -8.55 -6.93 -9.02
CA LEU A 59 -9.10 -7.68 -7.88
C LEU A 59 -10.21 -8.65 -8.28
N GLU A 60 -10.79 -8.50 -9.49
CA GLU A 60 -11.91 -9.33 -9.99
C GLU A 60 -13.09 -9.44 -8.99
N ILE A 61 -13.21 -8.45 -8.11
CA ILE A 61 -14.21 -8.44 -7.04
C ILE A 61 -15.58 -7.99 -7.56
N PRO A 62 -16.68 -8.58 -7.05
CA PRO A 62 -18.02 -8.16 -7.42
C PRO A 62 -18.32 -6.74 -6.91
N GLY A 63 -18.96 -5.94 -7.77
CA GLY A 63 -19.34 -4.56 -7.48
C GLY A 63 -18.39 -3.52 -8.08
N GLY A 64 -18.91 -2.32 -8.31
CA GLY A 64 -18.14 -1.20 -8.85
C GLY A 64 -17.12 -0.62 -7.86
N PRO A 65 -16.39 0.43 -8.28
CA PRO A 65 -15.48 1.15 -7.38
C PRO A 65 -16.19 1.61 -6.10
N THR A 66 -15.47 1.58 -5.00
CA THR A 66 -15.95 1.99 -3.67
C THR A 66 -14.98 3.01 -3.08
N ASP A 67 -15.52 3.92 -2.28
CA ASP A 67 -14.80 4.91 -1.46
C ASP A 67 -14.65 4.46 -0.01
N ASP A 68 -15.27 3.34 0.36
CA ASP A 68 -15.26 2.77 1.70
C ASP A 68 -14.32 1.56 1.76
N ILE A 69 -13.26 1.68 2.56
CA ILE A 69 -12.25 0.64 2.75
C ILE A 69 -12.85 -0.64 3.36
N ASP A 70 -13.83 -0.56 4.26
CA ASP A 70 -14.44 -1.75 4.85
C ASP A 70 -15.23 -2.55 3.84
N LYS A 71 -15.98 -1.84 2.98
CA LYS A 71 -16.68 -2.50 1.87
C LYS A 71 -15.71 -3.18 0.92
N LEU A 72 -14.58 -2.55 0.62
CA LEU A 72 -13.55 -3.14 -0.23
C LEU A 72 -12.96 -4.40 0.40
N LEU A 73 -12.51 -4.32 1.65
CA LEU A 73 -11.89 -5.44 2.36
C LEU A 73 -12.87 -6.61 2.52
N LEU A 74 -14.14 -6.34 2.84
CA LEU A 74 -15.17 -7.37 2.90
C LEU A 74 -15.34 -8.09 1.56
N ARG A 75 -15.34 -7.36 0.44
CA ARG A 75 -15.45 -7.97 -0.90
C ARG A 75 -14.23 -8.82 -1.23
N ILE A 76 -13.03 -8.35 -0.92
CA ILE A 76 -11.78 -9.11 -1.11
C ILE A 76 -11.82 -10.41 -0.29
N CYS A 77 -12.17 -10.32 0.99
CA CYS A 77 -12.28 -11.48 1.87
C CYS A 77 -13.35 -12.45 1.41
N SER A 78 -14.51 -11.95 0.99
CA SER A 78 -15.63 -12.78 0.50
C SER A 78 -15.25 -13.52 -0.78
N GLU A 79 -14.58 -12.85 -1.73
CA GLU A 79 -14.21 -13.43 -3.02
C GLU A 79 -13.11 -14.50 -2.87
N LYS A 80 -12.17 -14.29 -1.95
CA LYS A 80 -11.06 -15.23 -1.71
C LYS A 80 -11.33 -16.23 -0.57
N ASP A 81 -12.52 -16.17 0.02
CA ASP A 81 -12.93 -16.91 1.22
C ASP A 81 -11.92 -16.83 2.39
N TRP A 82 -11.35 -15.65 2.61
CA TRP A 82 -10.32 -15.44 3.63
C TRP A 82 -10.92 -15.21 5.01
N ARG A 83 -10.96 -16.29 5.81
CA ARG A 83 -11.37 -16.26 7.21
C ARG A 83 -10.17 -16.48 8.14
N THR A 84 -10.26 -15.87 9.31
CA THR A 84 -9.36 -16.11 10.44
C THR A 84 -10.16 -16.47 11.67
N ARG A 85 -9.56 -17.30 12.52
CA ARG A 85 -10.19 -17.76 13.76
C ARG A 85 -9.73 -16.85 14.90
N CYS A 86 -10.66 -16.14 15.51
CA CYS A 86 -10.38 -15.23 16.61
C CYS A 86 -10.99 -15.77 17.91
N LEU A 87 -10.27 -15.60 19.02
CA LEU A 87 -10.83 -15.83 20.35
C LEU A 87 -11.75 -14.66 20.69
N THR A 88 -13.05 -14.91 20.78
CA THR A 88 -14.05 -13.95 21.24
C THR A 88 -14.57 -14.41 22.60
N GLY A 89 -14.09 -13.79 23.66
CA GLY A 89 -14.46 -14.17 25.03
C GLY A 89 -13.90 -15.55 25.40
N LEU A 90 -14.78 -16.54 25.55
CA LEU A 90 -14.42 -17.93 25.90
C LEU A 90 -14.48 -18.88 24.70
N SER A 91 -14.92 -18.41 23.53
CA SER A 91 -15.12 -19.24 22.34
C SER A 91 -14.33 -18.73 21.15
N TYR A 92 -14.05 -19.61 20.20
CA TYR A 92 -13.47 -19.22 18.93
C TYR A 92 -14.58 -18.95 17.91
N GLU A 93 -14.53 -17.79 17.28
CA GLU A 93 -15.40 -17.41 16.17
C GLU A 93 -14.57 -17.25 14.90
N GLU A 94 -15.16 -17.56 13.76
CA GLU A 94 -14.56 -17.23 12.47
C GLU A 94 -14.99 -15.82 12.05
N ARG A 95 -14.02 -15.02 11.61
CA ARG A 95 -14.21 -13.67 11.10
C ARG A 95 -13.45 -13.48 9.81
N TRP A 96 -13.83 -12.48 9.04
CA TRP A 96 -13.09 -12.11 7.84
C TRP A 96 -11.69 -11.61 8.20
N ASP A 97 -10.69 -12.11 7.47
CA ASP A 97 -9.28 -11.75 7.67
C ASP A 97 -8.94 -10.46 6.92
N PHE A 98 -9.23 -9.33 7.57
CA PHE A 98 -8.94 -8.02 7.01
C PHE A 98 -7.46 -7.71 6.92
N ASP A 99 -6.62 -8.21 7.83
CA ASP A 99 -5.18 -7.97 7.78
C ASP A 99 -4.56 -8.57 6.52
N ARG A 100 -4.99 -9.77 6.14
CA ARG A 100 -4.59 -10.41 4.88
C ARG A 100 -5.12 -9.65 3.66
N ALA A 101 -6.36 -9.15 3.70
CA ALA A 101 -6.93 -8.35 2.62
C ALA A 101 -6.21 -7.00 2.43
N ILE A 102 -5.88 -6.30 3.53
CA ILE A 102 -5.10 -5.06 3.53
C ILE A 102 -3.73 -5.30 2.89
N THR A 103 -3.04 -6.35 3.35
CA THR A 103 -1.72 -6.72 2.84
C THR A 103 -1.80 -7.01 1.34
N ALA A 104 -2.77 -7.80 0.89
CA ALA A 104 -2.95 -8.11 -0.52
C ALA A 104 -3.23 -6.86 -1.36
N PHE A 105 -4.05 -5.93 -0.85
CA PHE A 105 -4.39 -4.71 -1.56
C PHE A 105 -3.19 -3.78 -1.73
N ILE A 106 -2.41 -3.55 -0.67
CA ILE A 106 -1.17 -2.76 -0.74
C ILE A 106 -0.16 -3.41 -1.69
N GLN A 107 -0.08 -4.75 -1.70
CA GLN A 107 0.82 -5.48 -2.58
C GLN A 107 0.48 -5.31 -4.08
N LEU A 108 -0.77 -5.03 -4.44
CA LEU A 108 -1.11 -4.71 -5.83
C LEU A 108 -0.41 -3.42 -6.29
N PHE A 109 -0.34 -2.42 -5.41
CA PHE A 109 0.41 -1.19 -5.68
C PHE A 109 1.92 -1.47 -5.75
N ARG A 110 2.48 -2.11 -4.73
CA ARG A 110 3.93 -2.34 -4.62
C ARG A 110 4.50 -3.22 -5.75
N LYS A 111 3.69 -4.09 -6.32
CA LYS A 111 4.06 -4.92 -7.49
C LYS A 111 3.81 -4.24 -8.84
N SER A 112 3.45 -2.95 -8.84
CA SER A 112 3.13 -2.17 -10.04
C SER A 112 2.05 -2.82 -10.91
N VAL A 113 1.08 -3.50 -10.27
CA VAL A 113 -0.08 -4.07 -10.97
C VAL A 113 -1.09 -2.97 -11.28
N ILE A 114 -1.19 -1.97 -10.40
CA ILE A 114 -2.05 -0.79 -10.54
C ILE A 114 -1.45 0.20 -11.57
N SER A 115 -2.32 0.89 -12.31
CA SER A 115 -1.95 1.61 -13.54
C SER A 115 -1.00 2.80 -13.35
N ASP A 116 -1.08 3.49 -12.21
CA ASP A 116 -0.23 4.64 -11.91
C ASP A 116 0.36 4.54 -10.50
N CYS A 117 1.69 4.44 -10.43
CA CYS A 117 2.43 4.29 -9.18
C CYS A 117 3.17 5.57 -8.77
N CYS A 118 3.06 6.67 -9.53
CA CYS A 118 3.69 7.93 -9.16
C CYS A 118 2.81 8.68 -8.15
N LEU A 119 3.24 8.76 -6.90
CA LEU A 119 2.47 9.41 -5.84
C LEU A 119 2.66 10.94 -5.78
N ASP A 120 3.73 11.47 -6.37
CA ASP A 120 4.10 12.89 -6.34
C ASP A 120 3.82 13.63 -7.67
N LYS A 121 2.68 13.32 -8.31
CA LYS A 121 2.31 13.88 -9.63
C LYS A 121 2.22 15.40 -9.60
N GLU A 122 1.85 15.97 -8.47
CA GLU A 122 1.79 17.42 -8.25
C GLU A 122 3.14 18.11 -8.43
N LEU A 123 4.26 17.42 -8.16
CA LEU A 123 5.60 17.94 -8.40
C LEU A 123 5.92 17.96 -9.90
N LEU A 124 5.41 16.98 -10.64
CA LEU A 124 5.61 16.84 -12.08
C LEU A 124 4.78 17.84 -12.90
N ARG A 125 3.63 18.29 -12.38
CA ARG A 125 2.77 19.29 -13.06
C ARG A 125 3.47 20.59 -13.43
N ARG A 126 4.59 20.94 -12.80
CA ARG A 126 5.36 22.14 -13.15
C ARG A 126 6.16 21.99 -14.45
N TYR A 127 6.36 20.76 -14.91
CA TYR A 127 7.19 20.40 -16.05
C TYR A 127 6.38 19.79 -17.21
N MET A 128 5.05 19.68 -17.06
CA MET A 128 4.09 19.24 -18.08
C MET A 128 3.27 20.44 -18.55
#